data_AF-A0A166BXC8-F1
#
_entry.id   AF-A0A166BXC8-F1
#
_cell.length_a   1.000
_cell.length_b   1.000
_cell.length_c   1.000
_cell.angle_alpha   90.00
_cell.angle_beta   90.00
_cell.angle_gamma   90.00
#
_symmetry.space_group_name_H-M   'P 1'
#
loop_
_entity.id
_entity.type
_entity.pdbx_description
1 polymer ?
#
loop_
_entity_poly.entity_id
_entity_poly.type
_entity_poly.pdbx_seq_one_letter_code
_entity_poly.pdbx_strand_id
1 'polypeptide(L)'
;MDDFDMDVMASTFEDFAGFMPIMMIDRSETCATRKLLQCTGLGVYFNDVSDKFAGNSARDLYPAEFKARKAIVRQVERWCDSNKKARKHVIPNNEWTPILHKFEIVKTSAKTERDWGHLLFTDLTVSRFLLVMTFLKACNCGNLSHHDYGALTRYHADRLMSLLVYLHGEWKWGNKPDWIRATYVTPHERKYKMSSEFLDTPAIPPGENLKDGRPPIYVVTPRNFKRSLLPKELEKIDNTVAHSPDGDTRKGKSVRDKVCGSKKDKPDVSSALKGKSMRHCGWCGEPKELRQLHICTRCKLKWYCSKECQREAWPHHKVSCRKAPSENITDGTSGGFNLLGVNGKTGLIIALVLLYVSYVVWRRCLDSAYIPPYHDVSLLDPLRFSTQPTSHPPSTLSCPAFVTIATYSTQPTNPLRA
;
A
#
# COMPACT_ATOMS: atom_id res chain seq x y z
N MET A 1 -8.33 5.50 37.47
CA MET A 1 -8.14 5.04 36.07
C MET A 1 -7.10 5.98 35.54
N ASP A 2 -5.84 5.60 35.76
CA ASP A 2 -4.71 6.50 35.64
C ASP A 2 -4.32 6.57 34.17
N ASP A 3 -4.24 7.78 33.64
CA ASP A 3 -3.76 8.07 32.29
C ASP A 3 -2.33 7.51 32.17
N PHE A 4 -2.21 6.39 31.47
CA PHE A 4 -0.94 5.74 31.21
C PHE A 4 -0.16 6.59 30.21
N ASP A 5 0.85 7.30 30.71
CA ASP A 5 1.61 8.28 29.95
C ASP A 5 2.57 7.60 28.97
N MET A 6 2.18 7.55 27.70
CA MET A 6 2.95 6.95 26.60
C MET A 6 4.32 7.61 26.41
N ASP A 7 4.46 8.88 26.82
CA ASP A 7 5.73 9.63 26.68
C ASP A 7 6.76 9.19 27.74
N VAL A 8 6.31 8.66 28.89
CA VAL A 8 7.18 8.07 29.92
C VAL A 8 7.75 6.72 29.46
N MET A 9 6.98 5.91 28.74
CA MET A 9 7.52 4.69 28.13
C MET A 9 8.52 5.03 27.03
N ALA A 10 8.23 6.00 26.16
CA ALA A 10 9.14 6.39 25.08
C ALA A 10 10.53 6.81 25.61
N SER A 11 10.57 7.64 26.65
CA SER A 11 11.82 8.11 27.27
C SER A 11 12.59 7.01 28.04
N THR A 12 11.91 6.01 28.60
CA THR A 12 12.57 4.89 29.30
C THR A 12 13.34 3.96 28.35
N PHE A 13 12.98 3.93 27.05
CA PHE A 13 13.66 3.12 26.04
C PHE A 13 14.75 3.86 25.28
N GLU A 14 14.90 5.19 25.43
CA GLU A 14 15.93 5.97 24.74
C GLU A 14 17.36 5.67 25.24
N ASP A 15 17.52 5.21 26.49
CA ASP A 15 18.82 4.87 27.07
C ASP A 15 19.32 3.45 26.76
N PHE A 16 18.50 2.60 26.12
CA PHE A 16 18.97 1.31 25.64
C PHE A 16 19.73 1.48 24.32
N ALA A 17 21.06 1.59 24.42
CA ALA A 17 21.98 1.48 23.29
C ALA A 17 21.78 0.13 22.57
N GLY A 18 20.88 0.10 21.58
CA GLY A 18 20.49 -1.07 20.81
C GLY A 18 18.97 -1.29 20.69
N PHE A 19 18.14 -0.64 21.52
CA PHE A 19 16.69 -0.71 21.42
C PHE A 19 16.15 0.50 20.67
N MET A 20 16.32 0.51 19.35
CA MET A 20 15.80 1.63 18.55
C MET A 20 14.25 1.60 18.56
N PRO A 21 13.58 2.76 18.71
CA PRO A 21 12.11 2.91 18.65
C PRO A 21 11.44 2.35 17.38
N ILE A 22 12.24 1.95 16.38
CA ILE A 22 11.82 1.29 15.14
C ILE A 22 11.32 -0.15 15.38
N MET A 23 11.62 -0.76 16.54
CA MET A 23 11.13 -2.11 16.87
C MET A 23 9.65 -2.18 17.24
N MET A 24 8.97 -1.05 17.42
CA MET A 24 7.52 -1.05 17.55
C MET A 24 6.88 -1.12 16.16
N ILE A 25 6.25 -2.26 15.86
CA ILE A 25 5.53 -2.47 14.62
C ILE A 25 4.34 -1.51 14.58
N ASP A 26 4.52 -0.36 13.92
CA ASP A 26 3.42 0.54 13.62
C ASP A 26 2.59 -0.03 12.45
N ARG A 27 1.58 -0.84 12.80
CA ARG A 27 0.60 -1.35 11.83
C ARG A 27 -0.22 -0.24 11.18
N SER A 28 -0.30 0.94 11.81
CA SER A 28 -1.00 2.12 11.27
C SER A 28 -0.10 3.03 10.42
N GLU A 29 1.18 2.70 10.26
CA GLU A 29 2.11 3.47 9.45
C GLU A 29 1.60 3.62 8.01
N THR A 30 1.63 4.87 7.54
CA THR A 30 1.15 5.24 6.21
C THR A 30 2.28 5.56 5.25
N CYS A 31 3.51 5.69 5.72
CA CYS A 31 4.71 5.88 4.91
C CYS A 31 5.14 4.55 4.28
N ALA A 32 4.95 4.41 2.96
CA ALA A 32 5.34 3.20 2.22
C ALA A 32 6.84 2.91 2.36
N THR A 33 7.69 3.93 2.33
CA THR A 33 9.14 3.78 2.55
C THR A 33 9.44 3.05 3.87
N ARG A 34 8.84 3.51 4.98
CA ARG A 34 9.08 2.89 6.30
C ARG A 34 8.49 1.49 6.36
N LYS A 35 7.27 1.29 5.84
CA LYS A 35 6.63 -0.03 5.84
C LYS A 35 7.44 -1.07 5.04
N LEU A 36 8.01 -0.66 3.91
CA LEU A 36 8.88 -1.54 3.10
C LEU A 36 10.17 -1.90 3.83
N LEU A 37 10.79 -0.97 4.55
CA LEU A 37 11.94 -1.26 5.43
C LEU A 37 11.56 -2.24 6.55
N GLN A 38 10.38 -2.06 7.17
CA GLN A 38 9.87 -3.00 8.18
C GLN A 38 9.60 -4.40 7.59
N CYS A 39 9.12 -4.49 6.35
CA CYS A 39 8.89 -5.79 5.69
C CYS A 39 10.19 -6.56 5.49
N THR A 40 11.29 -5.87 5.16
CA THR A 40 12.60 -6.52 4.97
C THR A 40 13.32 -6.81 6.29
N GLY A 41 13.20 -5.93 7.30
CA GLY A 41 13.89 -6.10 8.58
C GLY A 41 13.18 -7.04 9.55
N LEU A 42 11.84 -6.98 9.61
CA LEU A 42 11.04 -7.77 10.55
C LEU A 42 10.32 -8.95 9.88
N GLY A 43 10.14 -8.90 8.56
CA GLY A 43 9.37 -9.88 7.79
C GLY A 43 7.98 -9.38 7.42
N VAL A 44 7.43 -9.94 6.34
CA VAL A 44 6.17 -9.50 5.73
C VAL A 44 4.96 -9.73 6.65
N TYR A 45 4.88 -10.87 7.34
CA TYR A 45 3.73 -11.20 8.20
C TYR A 45 3.58 -10.26 9.42
N PHE A 46 4.68 -9.70 9.91
CA PHE A 46 4.61 -8.71 10.99
C PHE A 46 3.97 -7.39 10.53
N ASN A 47 3.97 -7.16 9.23
CA ASN A 47 3.43 -5.97 8.59
C ASN A 47 2.01 -6.18 8.04
N ASP A 48 1.42 -7.35 8.28
CA ASP A 48 0.07 -7.68 7.85
C ASP A 48 -0.97 -6.75 8.50
N VAL A 49 -1.79 -6.11 7.67
CA VAL A 49 -2.88 -5.24 8.09
C VAL A 49 -4.27 -5.90 7.99
N SER A 50 -4.36 -7.20 7.71
CA SER A 50 -5.64 -7.94 7.63
C SER A 50 -6.46 -7.84 8.92
N ASP A 51 -5.81 -7.87 10.10
CA ASP A 51 -6.48 -7.71 11.40
C ASP A 51 -7.30 -6.41 11.48
N LYS A 52 -6.85 -5.36 10.80
CA LYS A 52 -7.57 -4.08 10.74
C LYS A 52 -8.94 -4.22 10.08
N PHE A 53 -9.08 -5.19 9.18
CA PHE A 53 -10.30 -5.46 8.43
C PHE A 53 -11.13 -6.61 9.02
N ALA A 54 -10.67 -7.26 10.10
CA ALA A 54 -11.45 -8.27 10.79
C ALA A 54 -12.74 -7.68 11.39
N GLY A 55 -12.64 -6.50 12.03
CA GLY A 55 -13.73 -5.80 12.71
C GLY A 55 -14.79 -5.14 11.79
N ASN A 56 -15.74 -4.42 12.37
CA ASN A 56 -16.83 -3.77 11.62
C ASN A 56 -16.54 -2.31 11.21
N SER A 57 -15.48 -1.71 11.75
CA SER A 57 -15.07 -0.35 11.46
C SER A 57 -13.58 -0.15 11.72
N ALA A 58 -13.01 0.92 11.16
CA ALA A 58 -11.68 1.42 11.48
C ALA A 58 -11.77 2.92 11.75
N ARG A 59 -11.12 3.41 12.81
CA ARG A 59 -11.22 4.81 13.26
C ARG A 59 -10.66 5.81 12.24
N ASP A 60 -9.70 5.39 11.43
CA ASP A 60 -8.99 6.18 10.44
C ASP A 60 -9.63 6.12 9.04
N LEU A 61 -10.67 5.30 8.85
CA LEU A 61 -11.35 5.13 7.56
C LEU A 61 -12.82 5.49 7.65
N TYR A 62 -13.36 6.08 6.58
CA TYR A 62 -14.80 6.23 6.43
C TYR A 62 -15.48 4.87 6.30
N PRO A 63 -16.73 4.68 6.80
CA PRO A 63 -17.42 3.39 6.73
C PRO A 63 -17.52 2.81 5.31
N ALA A 64 -17.77 3.66 4.30
CA ALA A 64 -17.82 3.23 2.90
C ALA A 64 -16.46 2.73 2.39
N GLU A 65 -15.38 3.46 2.71
CA GLU A 65 -14.04 3.05 2.32
C GLU A 65 -13.57 1.79 3.06
N PHE A 66 -13.88 1.70 4.36
CA PHE A 66 -13.60 0.51 5.16
C PHE A 66 -14.25 -0.72 4.53
N LYS A 67 -15.54 -0.63 4.17
CA LYS A 67 -16.28 -1.72 3.52
C LYS A 67 -15.67 -2.10 2.17
N ALA A 68 -15.28 -1.10 1.35
CA ALA A 68 -14.63 -1.34 0.07
C ALA A 68 -13.30 -2.08 0.24
N ARG A 69 -12.43 -1.59 1.12
CA ARG A 69 -11.11 -2.18 1.38
C ARG A 69 -11.21 -3.57 1.99
N LYS A 70 -12.11 -3.76 2.98
CA LYS A 70 -12.43 -5.07 3.56
C LYS A 70 -12.92 -6.07 2.51
N ALA A 71 -13.74 -5.64 1.55
CA ALA A 71 -14.21 -6.50 0.49
C ALA A 71 -13.07 -6.96 -0.44
N ILE A 72 -12.08 -6.11 -0.71
CA ILE A 72 -10.91 -6.43 -1.51
C ILE A 72 -9.99 -7.41 -0.78
N VAL A 73 -9.65 -7.12 0.48
CA VAL A 73 -8.81 -8.00 1.32
C VAL A 73 -9.39 -9.42 1.35
N ARG A 74 -10.70 -9.55 1.62
CA ARG A 74 -11.40 -10.85 1.60
C ARG A 74 -11.38 -11.56 0.25
N GLN A 75 -11.38 -10.82 -0.85
CA GLN A 75 -11.30 -11.41 -2.19
C GLN A 75 -9.90 -11.97 -2.46
N VAL A 76 -8.84 -11.26 -2.03
CA VAL A 76 -7.46 -11.75 -2.13
C VAL A 76 -7.25 -12.97 -1.22
N GLU A 77 -7.73 -12.92 0.02
CA GLU A 77 -7.66 -14.05 0.97
C GLU A 77 -8.31 -15.31 0.40
N ARG A 78 -9.55 -15.21 -0.09
CA ARG A 78 -10.25 -16.34 -0.75
C ARG A 78 -9.50 -16.88 -1.95
N TRP A 79 -8.86 -16.01 -2.71
CA TRP A 79 -8.04 -16.42 -3.85
C TRP A 79 -6.81 -17.20 -3.37
N CYS A 80 -6.12 -16.74 -2.32
CA CYS A 80 -4.98 -17.45 -1.72
C CYS A 80 -5.42 -18.83 -1.22
N ASP A 81 -6.54 -18.91 -0.49
CA ASP A 81 -7.08 -20.19 0.01
C ASP A 81 -7.40 -21.16 -1.12
N SER A 82 -8.03 -20.67 -2.19
CA SER A 82 -8.40 -21.49 -3.36
C SER A 82 -7.18 -21.96 -4.15
N ASN A 83 -6.08 -21.21 -4.11
CA ASN A 83 -4.86 -21.49 -4.87
C ASN A 83 -3.72 -22.08 -4.02
N LYS A 84 -3.94 -22.36 -2.73
CA LYS A 84 -2.92 -22.93 -1.83
C LYS A 84 -2.30 -24.24 -2.33
N LYS A 85 -3.09 -25.06 -3.06
CA LYS A 85 -2.66 -26.33 -3.66
C LYS A 85 -2.31 -26.23 -5.15
N ALA A 86 -2.56 -25.08 -5.80
CA ALA A 86 -2.21 -24.90 -7.20
C ALA A 86 -0.69 -24.97 -7.37
N ARG A 87 -0.23 -25.46 -8.53
CA ARG A 87 1.21 -25.52 -8.83
C ARG A 87 1.84 -24.15 -8.62
N LYS A 88 2.99 -24.09 -7.93
CA LYS A 88 3.69 -22.87 -7.51
C LYS A 88 4.27 -22.00 -8.65
N HIS A 89 3.81 -22.17 -9.89
CA HIS A 89 4.44 -21.57 -11.06
C HIS A 89 4.32 -20.04 -11.14
N VAL A 90 3.48 -19.40 -10.31
CA VAL A 90 3.15 -17.98 -10.43
C VAL A 90 3.72 -17.14 -9.29
N ILE A 91 3.47 -17.54 -8.03
CA ILE A 91 3.92 -16.83 -6.81
C ILE A 91 4.39 -17.87 -5.78
N PRO A 92 5.48 -17.63 -5.04
CA PRO A 92 5.90 -18.45 -3.91
C PRO A 92 4.74 -18.65 -2.94
N ASN A 93 4.30 -19.90 -2.81
CA ASN A 93 3.20 -20.33 -1.96
C ASN A 93 1.80 -19.76 -2.31
N ASN A 94 1.65 -19.02 -3.41
CA ASN A 94 0.38 -18.37 -3.80
C ASN A 94 -0.23 -17.51 -2.68
N GLU A 95 0.61 -16.84 -1.90
CA GLU A 95 0.20 -16.00 -0.77
C GLU A 95 0.40 -14.51 -1.08
N TRP A 96 -0.55 -13.70 -0.65
CA TRP A 96 -0.52 -12.25 -0.71
C TRP A 96 -0.81 -11.67 0.66
N THR A 97 0.06 -10.79 1.15
CA THR A 97 -0.12 -10.11 2.43
C THR A 97 -0.46 -8.64 2.21
N PRO A 98 -1.58 -8.11 2.71
CA PRO A 98 -1.84 -6.68 2.69
C PRO A 98 -0.91 -5.99 3.69
N ILE A 99 -0.12 -5.01 3.23
CA ILE A 99 0.86 -4.30 4.07
C ILE A 99 0.52 -2.82 4.27
N LEU A 100 -0.32 -2.23 3.40
CA LEU A 100 -0.75 -0.83 3.48
C LEU A 100 -2.20 -0.67 3.02
N HIS A 101 -2.92 0.28 3.61
CA HIS A 101 -4.36 0.50 3.37
C HIS A 101 -4.81 1.97 3.23
N LYS A 102 -3.91 2.93 3.44
CA LYS A 102 -4.04 4.36 3.07
C LYS A 102 -2.65 4.97 3.17
N PHE A 103 -1.87 4.88 2.10
CA PHE A 103 -0.44 5.17 2.17
C PHE A 103 0.00 6.35 1.32
N GLU A 104 1.08 6.99 1.74
CA GLU A 104 1.85 7.91 0.94
C GLU A 104 3.25 7.33 0.72
N ILE A 105 3.95 7.75 -0.34
CA ILE A 105 5.28 7.21 -0.67
C ILE A 105 6.27 7.47 0.46
N VAL A 106 6.28 8.71 0.94
CA VAL A 106 7.09 9.16 2.08
C VAL A 106 6.27 10.14 2.90
N LYS A 107 6.48 10.18 4.21
CA LYS A 107 5.70 11.02 5.13
C LYS A 107 5.64 12.48 4.65
N THR A 108 4.46 13.08 4.65
CA THR A 108 4.17 14.45 4.17
C THR A 108 4.42 14.70 2.67
N SER A 109 4.46 13.65 1.84
CA SER A 109 4.46 13.77 0.38
C SER A 109 3.04 13.95 -0.18
N ALA A 110 2.05 13.33 0.47
CA ALA A 110 0.67 13.45 0.07
C ALA A 110 0.07 14.78 0.56
N LYS A 111 -0.39 15.61 -0.37
CA LYS A 111 -1.02 16.92 -0.07
C LYS A 111 -2.53 16.88 -0.25
N THR A 112 -3.01 15.98 -1.10
CA THR A 112 -4.40 15.83 -1.51
C THR A 112 -4.79 14.36 -1.45
N GLU A 113 -6.08 14.03 -1.34
CA GLU A 113 -6.54 12.61 -1.26
C GLU A 113 -6.08 11.78 -2.47
N ARG A 114 -5.93 12.39 -3.65
CA ARG A 114 -5.37 11.71 -4.85
C ARG A 114 -3.90 11.32 -4.72
N ASP A 115 -3.14 11.92 -3.82
CA ASP A 115 -1.73 11.57 -3.61
C ASP A 115 -1.58 10.33 -2.71
N TRP A 116 -2.68 9.82 -2.14
CA TRP A 116 -2.69 8.62 -1.31
C TRP A 116 -2.95 7.37 -2.16
N GLY A 117 -2.14 6.34 -1.97
CA GLY A 117 -2.42 4.98 -2.40
C GLY A 117 -3.41 4.31 -1.45
N HIS A 118 -4.18 3.34 -1.96
CA HIS A 118 -5.25 2.72 -1.18
C HIS A 118 -4.78 1.40 -0.59
N LEU A 119 -4.88 0.27 -1.29
CA LEU A 119 -4.42 -1.02 -0.78
C LEU A 119 -3.18 -1.51 -1.51
N LEU A 120 -2.16 -1.90 -0.74
CA LEU A 120 -0.96 -2.54 -1.26
C LEU A 120 -0.81 -3.93 -0.63
N PHE A 121 -0.70 -4.93 -1.49
CA PHE A 121 -0.32 -6.28 -1.12
C PHE A 121 1.08 -6.57 -1.64
N THR A 122 1.79 -7.44 -0.94
CA THR A 122 3.10 -7.94 -1.38
C THR A 122 3.16 -9.45 -1.23
N ASP A 123 4.03 -10.06 -2.02
CA ASP A 123 4.40 -11.47 -1.84
C ASP A 123 5.46 -11.61 -0.73
N LEU A 124 5.75 -12.85 -0.32
CA LEU A 124 6.76 -13.10 0.73
C LEU A 124 8.17 -12.64 0.36
N THR A 125 8.46 -12.46 -0.93
CA THR A 125 9.77 -12.02 -1.40
C THR A 125 9.90 -10.50 -1.48
N VAL A 126 8.81 -9.75 -1.30
CA VAL A 126 8.79 -8.28 -1.44
C VAL A 126 9.30 -7.82 -2.82
N SER A 127 9.11 -8.64 -3.85
CA SER A 127 9.49 -8.32 -5.23
C SER A 127 8.29 -8.07 -6.14
N ARG A 128 7.11 -8.56 -5.73
CA ARG A 128 5.86 -8.43 -6.47
C ARG A 128 4.80 -7.77 -5.61
N PHE A 129 3.97 -6.95 -6.25
CA PHE A 129 2.97 -6.15 -5.56
C PHE A 129 1.64 -6.14 -6.29
N LEU A 130 0.55 -6.18 -5.53
CA LEU A 130 -0.79 -5.84 -6.01
C LEU A 130 -1.19 -4.48 -5.44
N LEU A 131 -1.49 -3.53 -6.29
CA LEU A 131 -2.02 -2.22 -5.93
C LEU A 131 -3.49 -2.14 -6.34
N VAL A 132 -4.38 -1.93 -5.38
CA VAL A 132 -5.81 -1.79 -5.66
C VAL A 132 -6.30 -0.43 -5.18
N MET A 133 -6.67 0.43 -6.13
CA MET A 133 -7.28 1.72 -5.86
C MET A 133 -8.79 1.57 -5.68
N THR A 134 -9.35 2.25 -4.69
CA THR A 134 -10.79 2.17 -4.36
C THR A 134 -11.45 3.52 -4.53
N PHE A 135 -12.16 3.72 -5.64
CA PHE A 135 -12.83 4.98 -5.87
C PHE A 135 -14.27 4.92 -5.34
N LEU A 136 -14.74 6.03 -4.78
CA LEU A 136 -16.15 6.19 -4.43
C LEU A 136 -16.98 6.40 -5.69
N LYS A 137 -18.31 6.44 -5.53
CA LYS A 137 -19.29 6.46 -6.63
C LYS A 137 -18.86 7.46 -7.72
N ALA A 138 -18.85 6.99 -8.96
CA ALA A 138 -18.69 7.84 -10.13
C ALA A 138 -19.73 8.98 -10.04
N CYS A 139 -19.29 10.22 -10.27
CA CYS A 139 -20.20 11.35 -10.25
C CYS A 139 -21.26 11.13 -11.34
N ASN A 140 -22.53 11.40 -11.05
CA ASN A 140 -23.63 11.31 -12.03
C ASN A 140 -23.51 12.37 -13.15
N CYS A 141 -22.39 13.10 -13.27
CA CYS A 141 -22.23 14.21 -14.21
C CYS A 141 -22.08 13.79 -15.68
N GLY A 142 -22.17 12.49 -16.01
CA GLY A 142 -22.16 12.00 -17.38
C GLY A 142 -20.84 12.20 -18.14
N ASN A 143 -19.78 12.65 -17.47
CA ASN A 143 -18.53 13.02 -18.10
C ASN A 143 -17.44 11.99 -17.78
N LEU A 144 -17.04 11.18 -18.77
CA LEU A 144 -15.98 10.17 -18.67
C LEU A 144 -14.63 10.78 -18.21
N SER A 145 -14.40 12.07 -18.47
CA SER A 145 -13.18 12.79 -18.02
C SER A 145 -13.13 13.08 -16.51
N HIS A 146 -14.20 12.80 -15.76
CA HIS A 146 -14.20 12.85 -14.29
C HIS A 146 -13.66 11.56 -13.65
N HIS A 147 -13.40 10.52 -14.45
CA HIS A 147 -12.97 9.21 -13.99
C HIS A 147 -11.61 8.82 -14.56
N ASP A 148 -10.62 9.70 -14.40
CA ASP A 148 -9.22 9.35 -14.67
C ASP A 148 -8.62 8.42 -13.57
N TYR A 149 -9.44 7.49 -13.11
CA TYR A 149 -9.09 6.41 -12.20
C TYR A 149 -8.00 5.55 -12.81
N GLY A 150 -8.05 5.36 -14.13
CA GLY A 150 -7.01 4.69 -14.89
C GLY A 150 -5.65 5.36 -14.74
N ALA A 151 -5.50 6.64 -15.15
CA ALA A 151 -4.21 7.29 -15.05
C ALA A 151 -3.78 7.50 -13.59
N LEU A 152 -4.70 7.73 -12.66
CA LEU A 152 -4.34 7.84 -11.24
C LEU A 152 -3.82 6.51 -10.69
N THR A 153 -4.45 5.40 -11.03
CA THR A 153 -4.00 4.05 -10.64
C THR A 153 -2.64 3.74 -11.24
N ARG A 154 -2.46 4.04 -12.54
CA ARG A 154 -1.18 3.88 -13.23
C ARG A 154 -0.10 4.75 -12.60
N TYR A 155 -0.41 6.00 -12.29
CA TYR A 155 0.51 6.95 -11.63
C TYR A 155 0.98 6.46 -10.26
N HIS A 156 0.08 5.93 -9.44
CA HIS A 156 0.46 5.34 -8.15
C HIS A 156 1.34 4.10 -8.32
N ALA A 157 1.08 3.28 -9.32
CA ALA A 157 1.92 2.13 -9.64
C ALA A 157 3.32 2.56 -10.13
N ASP A 158 3.40 3.58 -10.99
CA ASP A 158 4.67 4.16 -11.46
C ASP A 158 5.46 4.81 -10.31
N ARG A 159 4.78 5.50 -9.37
CA ARG A 159 5.41 6.08 -8.15
C ARG A 159 5.96 5.01 -7.23
N LEU A 160 5.18 3.97 -6.98
CA LEU A 160 5.63 2.86 -6.15
C LEU A 160 6.80 2.13 -6.82
N MET A 161 6.77 1.89 -8.14
CA MET A 161 7.92 1.29 -8.84
C MET A 161 9.15 2.18 -8.75
N SER A 162 8.99 3.49 -8.89
CA SER A 162 10.08 4.47 -8.73
C SER A 162 10.69 4.37 -7.32
N LEU A 163 9.87 4.22 -6.27
CA LEU A 163 10.34 3.99 -4.90
C LEU A 163 11.13 2.68 -4.79
N LEU A 164 10.58 1.56 -5.28
CA LEU A 164 11.21 0.25 -5.19
C LEU A 164 12.56 0.21 -5.92
N VAL A 165 12.62 0.77 -7.13
CA VAL A 165 13.85 0.89 -7.92
C VAL A 165 14.89 1.75 -7.21
N TYR A 166 14.46 2.84 -6.57
CA TYR A 166 15.34 3.71 -5.79
C TYR A 166 15.91 3.01 -4.56
N LEU A 167 15.05 2.39 -3.75
CA LEU A 167 15.45 1.66 -2.54
C LEU A 167 16.39 0.52 -2.87
N HIS A 168 16.06 -0.31 -3.86
CA HIS A 168 16.92 -1.42 -4.27
C HIS A 168 18.26 -0.92 -4.85
N GLY A 169 18.22 0.14 -5.67
CA GLY A 169 19.38 0.64 -6.40
C GLY A 169 20.40 1.42 -5.57
N GLU A 170 19.93 2.29 -4.66
CA GLU A 170 20.81 3.14 -3.83
C GLU A 170 21.12 2.52 -2.47
N TRP A 171 20.15 1.78 -1.90
CA TRP A 171 20.18 1.33 -0.51
C TRP A 171 20.26 -0.19 -0.37
N LYS A 172 20.43 -0.93 -1.48
CA LYS A 172 20.41 -2.41 -1.54
C LYS A 172 19.21 -3.03 -0.81
N TRP A 173 18.10 -2.30 -0.76
CA TRP A 173 16.93 -2.77 -0.05
C TRP A 173 16.32 -3.98 -0.75
N GLY A 174 16.06 -5.03 0.04
CA GLY A 174 15.24 -6.18 -0.32
C GLY A 174 15.65 -6.90 -1.61
N ASN A 175 14.71 -7.67 -2.14
CA ASN A 175 14.87 -8.30 -3.45
C ASN A 175 14.68 -7.27 -4.57
N LYS A 176 15.25 -7.58 -5.73
CA LYS A 176 15.04 -6.77 -6.94
C LYS A 176 13.54 -6.73 -7.26
N PRO A 177 12.93 -5.55 -7.42
CA PRO A 177 11.52 -5.47 -7.78
C PRO A 177 11.28 -6.09 -9.17
N ASP A 178 10.24 -6.90 -9.28
CA ASP A 178 9.84 -7.58 -10.51
C ASP A 178 8.73 -6.78 -11.21
N TRP A 179 7.56 -6.69 -10.56
CA TRP A 179 6.43 -5.94 -11.09
C TRP A 179 5.45 -5.47 -10.00
N ILE A 180 4.67 -4.46 -10.38
CA ILE A 180 3.46 -4.02 -9.69
C ILE A 180 2.29 -4.24 -10.63
N ARG A 181 1.31 -5.02 -10.20
CA ARG A 181 0.01 -5.13 -10.85
C ARG A 181 -0.95 -4.18 -10.17
N ALA A 182 -1.50 -3.25 -10.93
CA ALA A 182 -2.40 -2.25 -10.40
C ALA A 182 -3.76 -2.29 -11.09
N THR A 183 -4.82 -2.14 -10.32
CA THR A 183 -6.18 -1.95 -10.85
C THR A 183 -6.97 -1.05 -9.91
N TYR A 184 -8.20 -0.73 -10.29
CA TYR A 184 -9.12 -0.03 -9.41
C TYR A 184 -10.46 -0.74 -9.34
N VAL A 185 -11.23 -0.43 -8.29
CA VAL A 185 -12.60 -0.88 -8.15
C VAL A 185 -13.51 0.30 -7.81
N THR A 186 -14.75 0.22 -8.29
CA THR A 186 -15.80 1.20 -8.00
C THR A 186 -17.03 0.53 -7.37
N PRO A 187 -17.95 1.28 -6.73
CA PRO A 187 -19.16 0.69 -6.14
C PRO A 187 -20.12 0.13 -7.19
N HIS A 188 -20.14 0.72 -8.40
CA HIS A 188 -20.98 0.30 -9.51
C HIS A 188 -20.59 -1.08 -10.05
N GLU A 189 -19.31 -1.42 -9.96
CA GLU A 189 -18.78 -2.73 -10.34
C GLU A 189 -19.11 -3.77 -9.25
N ARG A 190 -20.34 -4.30 -9.29
CA ARG A 190 -20.73 -5.53 -8.60
C ARG A 190 -20.31 -5.59 -7.12
N LYS A 191 -20.38 -4.45 -6.39
CA LYS A 191 -19.97 -4.31 -4.97
C LYS A 191 -18.45 -4.43 -4.74
N TYR A 192 -17.62 -3.69 -5.48
CA TYR A 192 -16.15 -3.69 -5.37
C TYR A 192 -15.52 -5.03 -5.73
N LYS A 193 -16.07 -5.73 -6.72
CA LYS A 193 -15.56 -7.03 -7.15
C LYS A 193 -14.33 -6.84 -8.06
N MET A 194 -13.21 -7.48 -7.71
CA MET A 194 -12.02 -7.52 -8.57
C MET A 194 -12.19 -8.54 -9.70
N SER A 195 -11.54 -8.27 -10.84
CA SER A 195 -11.43 -9.25 -11.92
C SER A 195 -10.60 -10.44 -11.45
N SER A 196 -11.02 -11.67 -11.72
CA SER A 196 -10.20 -12.87 -11.44
C SER A 196 -8.89 -12.85 -12.22
N GLU A 197 -8.92 -12.29 -13.44
CA GLU A 197 -7.74 -12.07 -14.28
C GLU A 197 -6.64 -11.27 -13.55
N PHE A 198 -7.03 -10.36 -12.64
CA PHE A 198 -6.09 -9.57 -11.83
C PHE A 198 -5.27 -10.41 -10.85
N LEU A 199 -5.78 -11.55 -10.41
CA LEU A 199 -5.10 -12.44 -9.46
C LEU A 199 -4.48 -13.64 -10.17
N ASP A 200 -5.14 -14.20 -11.18
CA ASP A 200 -4.77 -15.49 -11.79
C ASP A 200 -3.55 -15.41 -12.73
N THR A 201 -3.41 -14.31 -13.48
CA THR A 201 -2.50 -14.32 -14.65
C THR A 201 -1.32 -13.34 -14.51
N PRO A 202 -0.13 -13.77 -14.06
CA PRO A 202 1.05 -12.91 -13.95
C PRO A 202 1.70 -12.62 -15.32
N ALA A 203 1.47 -13.49 -16.31
CA ALA A 203 2.26 -13.56 -17.54
C ALA A 203 1.70 -12.78 -18.73
N ILE A 204 0.45 -12.34 -18.66
CA ILE A 204 -0.12 -11.52 -19.74
C ILE A 204 0.25 -10.07 -19.42
N PRO A 205 1.05 -9.38 -20.27
CA PRO A 205 1.12 -7.93 -20.21
C PRO A 205 -0.30 -7.44 -20.52
N PRO A 206 -1.05 -6.95 -19.52
CA PRO A 206 -2.39 -6.50 -19.77
C PRO A 206 -2.25 -5.27 -20.65
N GLY A 207 -2.75 -5.38 -21.88
CA GLY A 207 -2.92 -4.21 -22.72
C GLY A 207 -3.84 -3.22 -22.01
N GLU A 208 -3.73 -1.94 -22.34
CA GLU A 208 -4.67 -0.90 -21.92
C GLU A 208 -6.09 -1.10 -22.48
N ASN A 209 -6.34 -2.25 -23.12
CA ASN A 209 -7.61 -2.60 -23.74
C ASN A 209 -8.67 -2.89 -22.67
N LEU A 210 -9.46 -1.87 -22.37
CA LEU A 210 -10.73 -1.93 -21.67
C LEU A 210 -11.69 -2.85 -22.44
N LYS A 211 -11.59 -4.17 -22.23
CA LYS A 211 -12.67 -5.07 -22.64
C LYS A 211 -13.86 -4.83 -21.71
N ASP A 212 -15.03 -4.57 -22.28
CA ASP A 212 -16.33 -4.66 -21.61
C ASP A 212 -16.55 -3.75 -20.39
N GLY A 213 -16.00 -2.53 -20.38
CA GLY A 213 -16.21 -1.58 -19.27
C GLY A 213 -15.64 -2.04 -17.92
N ARG A 214 -14.75 -3.04 -17.93
CA ARG A 214 -14.02 -3.48 -16.72
C ARG A 214 -12.85 -2.55 -16.45
N PRO A 215 -12.45 -2.33 -15.19
CA PRO A 215 -11.23 -1.62 -14.86
C PRO A 215 -10.02 -2.23 -15.58
N PRO A 216 -9.14 -1.42 -16.18
CA PRO A 216 -7.89 -1.90 -16.75
C PRO A 216 -7.00 -2.47 -15.65
N ILE A 217 -6.17 -3.43 -16.03
CA ILE A 217 -5.08 -3.94 -15.21
C ILE A 217 -3.80 -3.33 -15.78
N TYR A 218 -3.00 -2.71 -14.93
CA TYR A 218 -1.69 -2.17 -15.30
C TYR A 218 -0.60 -3.09 -14.77
N VAL A 219 0.39 -3.41 -15.60
CA VAL A 219 1.65 -4.02 -15.15
C VAL A 219 2.78 -3.02 -15.30
N VAL A 220 3.33 -2.61 -14.16
CA VAL A 220 4.49 -1.73 -14.07
C VAL A 220 5.69 -2.58 -13.68
N THR A 221 6.79 -2.43 -14.39
CA THR A 221 8.06 -3.15 -14.22
C THR A 221 9.18 -2.12 -14.11
N PRO A 222 10.38 -2.49 -13.63
CA PRO A 222 11.55 -1.61 -13.66
C PRO A 222 11.94 -1.10 -15.06
N ARG A 223 11.40 -1.69 -16.14
CA ARG A 223 11.72 -1.33 -17.52
C ARG A 223 10.72 -0.37 -18.16
N ASN A 224 9.48 -0.32 -17.67
CA ASN A 224 8.39 0.44 -18.31
C ASN A 224 7.73 1.49 -17.40
N PHE A 225 8.26 1.71 -16.20
CA PHE A 225 7.70 2.68 -15.27
C PHE A 225 8.00 4.12 -15.69
N LYS A 226 7.09 5.04 -15.37
CA LYS A 226 7.31 6.48 -15.53
C LYS A 226 7.97 7.05 -14.29
N ARG A 227 9.06 7.81 -14.48
CA ARG A 227 9.76 8.51 -13.40
C ARG A 227 8.82 9.50 -12.75
N SER A 228 8.62 9.40 -11.43
CA SER A 228 7.52 10.12 -10.78
C SER A 228 7.81 10.58 -9.34
N LEU A 229 9.02 10.31 -8.83
CA LEU A 229 9.48 10.85 -7.54
C LEU A 229 10.04 12.25 -7.71
N LEU A 230 9.63 13.18 -6.85
CA LEU A 230 10.18 14.53 -6.85
C LEU A 230 11.52 14.58 -6.09
N PRO A 231 12.43 15.53 -6.40
CA PRO A 231 13.70 15.69 -5.68
C PRO A 231 13.55 15.76 -4.15
N LYS A 232 12.55 16.51 -3.66
CA LYS A 232 12.22 16.63 -2.23
C LYS A 232 11.69 15.32 -1.63
N GLU A 233 11.05 14.47 -2.42
CA GLU A 233 10.60 13.15 -1.94
C GLU A 233 11.81 12.23 -1.77
N LEU A 234 12.76 12.27 -2.70
CA LEU A 234 14.01 11.52 -2.63
C LEU A 234 14.85 11.91 -1.41
N GLU A 235 14.96 13.20 -1.09
CA GLU A 235 15.63 13.67 0.14
C GLU A 235 14.96 13.11 1.41
N LYS A 236 13.62 13.10 1.45
CA LYS A 236 12.90 12.53 2.59
C LYS A 236 13.06 11.02 2.69
N ILE A 237 13.13 10.32 1.55
CA ILE A 237 13.41 8.89 1.50
C ILE A 237 14.82 8.65 2.04
N ASP A 238 15.82 9.40 1.56
CA ASP A 238 17.20 9.31 2.04
C ASP A 238 17.27 9.50 3.56
N ASN A 239 16.60 10.53 4.08
CA ASN A 239 16.52 10.75 5.52
C ASN A 239 15.82 9.58 6.23
N THR A 240 14.73 9.03 5.68
CA THR A 240 14.01 7.92 6.31
C THR A 240 14.87 6.65 6.37
N VAL A 241 15.61 6.34 5.29
CA VAL A 241 16.43 5.12 5.20
C VAL A 241 17.72 5.26 6.01
N ALA A 242 18.33 6.45 6.07
CA ALA A 242 19.54 6.69 6.85
C ALA A 242 19.37 6.45 8.36
N HIS A 243 18.14 6.48 8.87
CA HIS A 243 17.84 6.14 10.27
C HIS A 243 17.54 4.65 10.47
N SER A 244 17.51 3.84 9.41
CA SER A 244 17.34 2.39 9.51
C SER A 244 18.64 1.76 10.04
N PRO A 245 18.58 0.78 10.95
CA PRO A 245 19.78 0.09 11.45
C PRO A 245 20.54 -0.62 10.31
N ASP A 246 19.80 -1.12 9.32
CA ASP A 246 20.35 -1.71 8.09
C ASP A 246 20.71 -0.66 7.03
N GLY A 247 20.79 0.62 7.42
CA GLY A 247 21.17 1.75 6.57
C GLY A 247 22.63 1.62 6.14
N ASP A 248 22.89 0.66 5.26
CA ASP A 248 24.19 0.37 4.69
C ASP A 248 24.71 1.64 3.98
N THR A 249 26.03 1.81 3.97
CA THR A 249 26.64 2.98 3.31
C THR A 249 26.17 3.07 1.85
N ARG A 250 25.50 4.18 1.52
CA ARG A 250 24.96 4.50 0.19
C ARG A 250 25.98 4.12 -0.89
N LYS A 251 25.72 3.07 -1.66
CA LYS A 251 26.63 2.64 -2.73
C LYS A 251 26.32 3.43 -3.99
N GLY A 252 27.06 4.52 -4.18
CA GLY A 252 26.88 5.45 -5.28
C GLY A 252 26.90 4.79 -6.66
N LYS A 253 25.74 4.76 -7.31
CA LYS A 253 25.59 4.91 -8.76
C LYS A 253 24.19 5.46 -9.03
N SER A 254 24.07 6.80 -8.99
CA SER A 254 22.83 7.61 -9.02
C SER A 254 21.69 6.96 -9.82
N VAL A 255 20.93 6.07 -9.18
CA VAL A 255 19.63 5.58 -9.65
C VAL A 255 18.59 6.69 -9.50
N ARG A 256 18.94 7.75 -8.75
CA ARG A 256 18.17 8.97 -8.57
C ARG A 256 17.66 9.53 -9.89
N ASP A 257 18.51 9.66 -10.91
CA ASP A 257 18.11 10.23 -12.21
C ASP A 257 17.12 9.33 -12.97
N LYS A 258 17.13 8.02 -12.71
CA LYS A 258 16.21 7.05 -13.30
C LYS A 258 14.82 7.09 -12.70
N VAL A 259 14.66 7.60 -11.47
CA VAL A 259 13.39 7.61 -10.74
C VAL A 259 12.84 9.03 -10.53
N CYS A 260 13.71 10.03 -10.64
CA CYS A 260 13.38 11.44 -10.49
C CYS A 260 12.52 11.89 -11.67
N GLY A 261 11.29 12.30 -11.36
CA GLY A 261 10.36 12.93 -12.28
C GLY A 261 10.15 14.40 -11.94
N SER A 262 9.43 15.10 -12.80
CA SER A 262 9.03 16.48 -12.63
C SER A 262 7.55 16.58 -12.21
N LYS A 263 7.12 17.79 -11.82
CA LYS A 263 5.68 18.04 -11.60
C LYS A 263 4.86 17.90 -12.89
N LYS A 264 5.47 18.03 -14.06
CA LYS A 264 4.80 17.92 -15.37
C LYS A 264 4.48 16.46 -15.73
N ASP A 265 5.22 15.51 -15.15
CA ASP A 265 5.01 14.08 -15.37
C ASP A 265 3.84 13.53 -14.54
N LYS A 266 3.26 14.35 -13.64
CA LYS A 266 2.03 14.00 -12.93
C LYS A 266 0.88 14.04 -13.93
N PRO A 267 -0.02 13.04 -13.95
CA PRO A 267 -1.19 13.09 -14.83
C PRO A 267 -1.98 14.37 -14.52
N ASP A 268 -2.34 15.11 -15.57
CA ASP A 268 -3.27 16.24 -15.43
C ASP A 268 -4.67 15.67 -15.22
N VAL A 269 -4.92 15.24 -13.98
CA VAL A 269 -6.26 14.89 -13.58
C VAL A 269 -7.14 16.13 -13.70
N SER A 270 -8.32 15.95 -14.28
CA SER A 270 -9.26 17.02 -14.59
C SER A 270 -9.48 17.96 -13.40
N SER A 271 -9.86 19.21 -13.69
CA SER A 271 -10.18 20.23 -12.68
C SER A 271 -11.19 19.76 -11.63
N ALA A 272 -12.01 18.75 -11.95
CA ALA A 272 -12.92 18.08 -11.03
C ALA A 272 -12.20 17.31 -9.90
N LEU A 273 -11.06 16.68 -10.17
CA LEU A 273 -10.17 16.06 -9.17
C LEU A 273 -9.24 17.08 -8.48
N LYS A 274 -9.02 18.24 -9.10
CA LYS A 274 -8.59 19.46 -8.38
C LYS A 274 -9.71 20.04 -7.51
N GLY A 275 -10.88 19.38 -7.50
CA GLY A 275 -12.01 19.67 -6.63
C GLY A 275 -11.53 19.96 -5.21
N LYS A 276 -12.02 21.06 -4.66
CA LYS A 276 -11.59 21.59 -3.36
C LYS A 276 -11.72 20.48 -2.32
N SER A 277 -10.69 20.29 -1.50
CA SER A 277 -10.71 19.29 -0.42
C SER A 277 -12.01 19.43 0.39
N MET A 278 -12.94 18.51 0.19
CA MET A 278 -14.17 18.48 0.98
C MET A 278 -13.79 18.04 2.38
N ARG A 279 -14.27 18.76 3.39
CA ARG A 279 -14.19 18.32 4.78
C ARG A 279 -15.60 18.24 5.35
N HIS A 280 -15.78 17.34 6.29
CA HIS A 280 -17.05 17.22 6.99
C HIS A 280 -17.10 18.26 8.12
N CYS A 281 -18.28 18.87 8.29
CA CYS A 281 -18.56 19.66 9.48
C CYS A 281 -18.41 18.77 10.74
N GLY A 282 -17.69 19.26 11.75
CA GLY A 282 -17.46 18.55 13.01
C GLY A 282 -18.70 18.38 13.88
N TRP A 283 -19.84 18.97 13.48
CA TRP A 283 -21.14 18.81 14.12
C TRP A 283 -22.13 18.05 13.23
N CYS A 284 -22.65 18.69 12.18
CA CYS A 284 -23.70 18.10 11.33
C CYS A 284 -23.20 17.00 10.39
N GLY A 285 -21.89 16.82 10.25
CA GLY A 285 -21.31 15.78 9.40
C GLY A 285 -21.43 16.03 7.89
N GLU A 286 -22.06 17.13 7.46
CA GLU A 286 -22.19 17.43 6.03
C GLU A 286 -20.81 17.71 5.38
N PRO A 287 -20.51 17.11 4.22
CA PRO A 287 -19.33 17.45 3.45
C PRO A 287 -19.51 18.83 2.80
N LYS A 288 -18.61 19.78 3.10
CA LYS A 288 -18.54 21.08 2.43
C LYS A 288 -17.14 21.35 1.89
N GLU A 289 -17.04 22.26 0.94
CA GLU A 289 -15.74 22.73 0.46
C GLU A 289 -14.98 23.44 1.58
N LEU A 290 -13.64 23.33 1.61
CA LEU A 290 -12.82 23.96 2.65
C LEU A 290 -13.06 25.46 2.82
N ARG A 291 -13.40 26.17 1.73
CA ARG A 291 -13.70 27.62 1.74
C ARG A 291 -15.02 27.96 2.42
N GLN A 292 -15.93 26.99 2.53
CA GLN A 292 -17.25 27.12 3.16
C GLN A 292 -17.24 26.66 4.62
N LEU A 293 -16.07 26.28 5.15
CA LEU A 293 -15.93 25.79 6.51
C LEU A 293 -15.09 26.76 7.34
N HIS A 294 -15.56 27.02 8.54
CA HIS A 294 -14.85 27.77 9.57
C HIS A 294 -14.02 26.80 10.41
N ILE A 295 -12.72 27.07 10.48
CA ILE A 295 -11.82 26.32 11.37
C ILE A 295 -11.99 26.84 12.81
N CYS A 296 -11.97 25.95 13.79
CA CYS A 296 -11.94 26.36 15.19
C CYS A 296 -10.69 27.22 15.45
N THR A 297 -10.88 28.47 15.87
CA THR A 297 -9.79 29.42 16.08
C THR A 297 -8.83 29.00 17.21
N ARG A 298 -9.32 28.27 18.21
CA ARG A 298 -8.53 27.80 19.36
C ARG A 298 -7.63 26.61 19.02
N CYS A 299 -8.21 25.53 18.50
CA CYS A 299 -7.45 24.30 18.24
C CYS A 299 -6.94 24.18 16.81
N LYS A 300 -7.53 24.87 15.84
CA LYS A 300 -7.24 24.70 14.41
C LYS A 300 -7.38 23.25 13.89
N LEU A 301 -8.09 22.38 14.61
CA LEU A 301 -8.24 20.96 14.26
C LEU A 301 -9.63 20.62 13.69
N LYS A 302 -10.70 21.23 14.22
CA LYS A 302 -12.08 20.98 13.79
C LYS A 302 -12.59 22.06 12.83
N TRP A 303 -13.41 21.65 11.88
CA TRP A 303 -14.02 22.49 10.84
C TRP A 303 -15.54 22.48 11.01
N TYR A 304 -16.21 23.63 10.88
CA TYR A 304 -17.65 23.76 11.04
C TYR A 304 -18.24 24.52 9.86
N CYS A 305 -19.42 24.14 9.40
CA CYS A 305 -20.06 24.85 8.29
C CYS A 305 -20.64 26.22 8.68
N SER A 306 -20.86 26.45 9.98
CA SER A 306 -21.39 27.70 10.50
C SER A 306 -21.03 27.88 11.97
N LYS A 307 -21.26 29.07 12.53
CA LYS A 307 -21.03 29.35 13.96
C LYS A 307 -22.01 28.57 14.86
N GLU A 308 -23.20 28.30 14.37
CA GLU A 308 -24.24 27.51 15.05
C GLU A 308 -23.74 26.07 15.24
N CYS A 309 -23.26 25.42 14.17
CA CYS A 309 -22.64 24.10 14.27
C CYS A 309 -21.44 24.07 15.22
N GLN A 310 -20.64 25.13 15.27
CA GLN A 310 -19.53 25.22 16.23
C GLN A 310 -20.03 25.31 17.69
N ARG A 311 -21.11 26.07 17.96
CA ARG A 311 -21.72 26.19 19.29
C ARG A 311 -22.35 24.89 19.74
N GLU A 312 -23.07 24.21 18.85
CA GLU A 312 -23.72 22.93 19.14
C GLU A 312 -22.70 21.80 19.38
N ALA A 313 -21.57 21.79 18.66
CA ALA A 313 -20.47 20.87 18.95
C ALA A 313 -19.71 21.20 20.23
N TRP A 314 -19.83 22.40 20.80
CA TRP A 314 -18.98 22.87 21.91
C TRP A 314 -19.01 21.98 23.16
N PRO A 315 -20.16 21.47 23.65
CA PRO A 315 -20.20 20.61 24.83
C PRO A 315 -19.31 19.36 24.72
N HIS A 316 -19.18 18.80 23.52
CA HIS A 316 -18.33 17.64 23.26
C HIS A 316 -16.92 18.05 22.83
N HIS A 317 -16.79 19.09 22.00
CA HIS A 317 -15.52 19.55 21.48
C HIS A 317 -14.62 20.16 22.56
N LYS A 318 -15.18 20.81 23.59
CA LYS A 318 -14.42 21.47 24.66
C LYS A 318 -13.41 20.52 25.33
N VAL A 319 -13.79 19.26 25.50
CA VAL A 319 -12.96 18.22 26.12
C VAL A 319 -11.70 17.94 25.29
N SER A 320 -11.82 18.00 23.96
CA SER A 320 -10.72 17.77 23.03
C SER A 320 -10.10 19.05 22.46
N CYS A 321 -10.57 20.23 22.85
CA CYS A 321 -10.15 21.51 22.27
C CYS A 321 -8.87 22.02 22.93
N ARG A 322 -7.73 21.47 22.53
CA ARG A 322 -6.41 21.94 22.97
C ARG A 322 -5.94 23.09 22.09
N LYS A 323 -5.35 24.13 22.69
CA LYS A 323 -4.76 25.25 21.93
C LYS A 323 -3.66 24.66 21.05
N ALA A 324 -3.71 24.91 19.74
CA ALA A 324 -2.60 24.50 18.88
C ALA A 324 -1.33 25.16 19.44
N PRO A 325 -0.20 24.44 19.55
CA PRO A 325 1.07 25.07 19.87
C PRO A 325 1.21 26.24 18.91
N SER A 326 1.26 27.45 19.46
CA SER A 326 1.65 28.60 18.65
C SER A 326 3.08 28.27 18.25
N GLU A 327 3.26 27.87 16.99
CA GLU A 327 4.56 27.87 16.35
C GLU A 327 5.03 29.33 16.38
N ASN A 328 5.59 29.73 17.52
CA ASN A 328 6.52 30.82 17.58
C ASN A 328 7.71 30.27 16.80
N ILE A 329 7.75 30.58 15.50
CA ILE A 329 8.94 30.46 14.68
C ILE A 329 9.93 31.47 15.28
N THR A 330 10.53 31.10 16.40
CA THR A 330 11.74 31.73 16.91
C THR A 330 12.89 30.99 16.25
N ASP A 331 13.61 31.70 15.38
CA ASP A 331 14.90 31.26 14.87
C ASP A 331 15.75 30.71 16.03
N GLY A 332 16.12 29.45 15.92
CA GLY A 332 16.71 28.68 17.01
C GLY A 332 18.14 29.11 17.31
N THR A 333 18.33 29.69 18.49
CA THR A 333 19.60 29.65 19.22
C THR A 333 19.50 28.53 20.26
N SER A 334 20.41 27.57 20.14
CA SER A 334 20.60 26.36 20.94
C SER A 334 20.64 26.60 22.45
N GLY A 335 19.80 25.89 23.22
CA GLY A 335 19.92 25.72 24.66
C GLY A 335 20.02 24.24 25.01
N GLY A 336 21.18 23.80 25.49
CA GLY A 336 21.46 22.43 25.90
C GLY A 336 20.74 22.04 27.20
N PHE A 337 20.16 20.85 27.21
CA PHE A 337 19.57 20.22 28.39
C PHE A 337 20.61 19.30 29.04
N ASN A 338 20.96 19.58 30.29
CA ASN A 338 21.76 18.70 31.13
C ASN A 338 20.85 17.62 31.75
N LEU A 339 21.19 16.35 31.52
CA LEU A 339 20.48 15.19 32.07
C LEU A 339 21.49 14.28 32.79
N LEU A 340 21.66 14.45 34.10
CA LEU A 340 22.32 13.46 34.96
C LEU A 340 21.65 13.46 36.33
N GLY A 341 21.00 12.35 36.68
CA GLY A 341 20.39 12.18 38.01
C GLY A 341 19.51 10.94 38.16
N VAL A 342 20.01 9.74 37.82
CA VAL A 342 19.30 8.50 38.17
C VAL A 342 20.17 7.68 39.12
N ASN A 343 19.66 7.50 40.34
CA ASN A 343 20.33 6.81 41.44
C ASN A 343 20.49 5.30 41.17
N GLY A 344 21.67 4.74 41.50
CA GLY A 344 22.14 3.42 41.07
C GLY A 344 21.36 2.17 41.52
N LYS A 345 20.29 2.27 42.32
CA LYS A 345 19.46 1.11 42.70
C LYS A 345 18.40 0.78 41.66
N THR A 346 17.88 1.78 40.94
CA THR A 346 16.84 1.58 39.92
C THR A 346 17.42 0.98 38.63
N GLY A 347 18.65 1.35 38.27
CA GLY A 347 19.35 0.79 37.10
C GLY A 347 19.61 -0.71 37.19
N LEU A 348 19.91 -1.23 38.40
CA LEU A 348 20.16 -2.66 38.59
C LEU A 348 18.89 -3.51 38.39
N ILE A 349 17.74 -3.02 38.85
CA ILE A 349 16.46 -3.73 38.69
C ILE A 349 16.07 -3.78 37.21
N ILE A 350 16.25 -2.68 36.47
CA ILE A 350 15.98 -2.62 35.03
C ILE A 350 16.90 -3.59 34.26
N ALA A 351 18.19 -3.62 34.60
CA ALA A 351 19.15 -4.55 33.98
C ALA A 351 18.77 -6.04 34.22
N LEU A 352 18.36 -6.39 35.44
CA LEU A 352 17.96 -7.77 35.78
C LEU A 352 16.68 -8.21 35.06
N VAL A 353 15.69 -7.32 34.94
CA VAL A 353 14.45 -7.61 34.20
C VAL A 353 14.74 -7.87 32.72
N LEU A 354 15.68 -7.14 32.14
CA LEU A 354 16.01 -7.28 30.72
C LEU A 354 16.86 -8.51 30.40
N LEU A 355 17.75 -8.91 31.32
CA LEU A 355 18.44 -10.19 31.24
C LEU A 355 17.45 -11.36 31.33
N TYR A 356 16.45 -11.25 32.20
CA TYR A 356 15.41 -12.28 32.33
C TYR A 356 14.55 -12.40 31.07
N VAL A 357 14.09 -11.28 30.50
CA VAL A 357 13.30 -11.29 29.25
C VAL A 357 14.12 -11.86 28.09
N SER A 358 15.39 -11.47 27.95
CA SER A 358 16.29 -12.01 26.91
C SER A 358 16.48 -13.52 27.05
N TYR A 359 16.64 -14.02 28.29
CA TYR A 359 16.76 -15.45 28.57
C TYR A 359 15.48 -16.23 28.17
N VAL A 360 14.29 -15.70 28.48
CA VAL A 360 13.02 -16.34 28.13
C VAL A 360 12.82 -16.42 26.61
N VAL A 361 13.19 -15.36 25.87
CA VAL A 361 13.12 -15.35 24.40
C VAL A 361 14.12 -16.34 23.79
N TRP A 362 15.37 -16.33 24.24
CA TRP A 362 16.39 -17.26 23.78
C TRP A 362 15.99 -18.72 24.00
N ARG A 363 15.43 -19.05 25.17
CA ARG A 363 14.96 -20.40 25.49
C ARG A 363 13.85 -20.86 24.55
N ARG A 364 12.89 -19.98 24.22
CA ARG A 364 11.81 -20.30 23.27
C ARG A 364 12.32 -20.49 21.84
N CYS A 365 13.38 -19.78 21.42
CA CYS A 365 13.99 -20.00 20.12
C CYS A 365 14.74 -21.34 20.04
N LEU A 366 15.38 -21.76 21.14
CA LEU A 366 16.10 -23.05 21.19
C LEU A 366 15.13 -24.24 21.07
N ASP A 367 13.97 -24.16 21.72
CA ASP A 367 12.95 -25.20 21.67
C ASP A 367 12.29 -25.34 20.27
N SER A 368 12.39 -24.30 19.43
CA SER A 368 11.82 -24.30 18.07
C SER A 368 12.80 -24.80 16.99
N ALA A 369 14.08 -25.03 17.31
CA ALA A 369 15.13 -25.35 16.35
C ALA A 369 15.45 -26.86 16.22
N TYR A 370 14.73 -27.75 16.91
CA TYR A 370 14.94 -29.19 16.77
C TYR A 370 14.24 -29.73 15.52
N ILE A 371 14.93 -29.67 14.38
CA ILE A 371 14.58 -30.36 13.13
C ILE A 371 15.44 -31.63 13.04
N PRO A 372 14.87 -32.85 13.01
CA PRO A 372 15.66 -34.06 12.87
C PRO A 372 16.30 -34.14 11.48
N PRO A 373 17.52 -34.69 11.35
CA PRO A 373 18.22 -34.78 10.07
C PRO A 373 17.49 -35.73 9.11
N TYR A 374 17.23 -35.25 7.90
CA TYR A 374 16.68 -36.03 6.80
C TYR A 374 17.75 -37.01 6.26
N HIS A 375 17.37 -38.28 6.14
CA HIS A 375 18.17 -39.30 5.49
C HIS A 375 18.22 -39.09 3.97
N ASP A 376 19.44 -39.23 3.46
CA ASP A 376 19.86 -39.19 2.07
C ASP A 376 19.31 -40.41 1.30
N VAL A 377 18.68 -40.18 0.14
CA VAL A 377 18.30 -41.25 -0.81
C VAL A 377 18.86 -40.88 -2.17
N SER A 378 19.99 -41.50 -2.48
CA SER A 378 20.62 -41.50 -3.80
C SER A 378 20.16 -42.72 -4.62
N LEU A 379 20.24 -42.57 -5.95
CA LEU A 379 20.29 -43.60 -7.01
C LEU A 379 18.97 -44.20 -7.51
N LEU A 380 18.60 -43.87 -8.76
CA LEU A 380 18.88 -44.71 -9.96
C LEU A 380 18.29 -44.07 -11.24
N ASP A 381 19.18 -43.77 -12.19
CA ASP A 381 18.99 -43.90 -13.65
C ASP A 381 19.78 -45.18 -14.05
N PRO A 382 19.51 -45.92 -15.16
CA PRO A 382 19.32 -45.36 -16.52
C PRO A 382 18.40 -46.19 -17.48
N LEU A 383 18.17 -45.67 -18.71
CA LEU A 383 18.28 -46.33 -20.05
C LEU A 383 17.34 -45.66 -21.09
N ARG A 384 17.88 -44.95 -22.11
CA ARG A 384 18.07 -45.37 -23.53
C ARG A 384 16.83 -45.91 -24.27
N PHE A 385 16.36 -45.18 -25.30
CA PHE A 385 16.03 -45.64 -26.69
C PHE A 385 15.84 -44.37 -27.56
N SER A 386 16.71 -44.11 -28.54
CA SER A 386 16.70 -44.58 -29.95
C SER A 386 16.06 -43.57 -30.90
N THR A 387 16.89 -43.03 -31.78
CA THR A 387 16.56 -42.21 -32.95
C THR A 387 16.11 -43.10 -34.10
N GLN A 388 15.13 -42.67 -34.90
CA GLN A 388 15.27 -42.51 -36.36
C GLN A 388 14.02 -41.88 -37.02
N PRO A 389 14.16 -41.30 -38.23
CA PRO A 389 13.20 -40.39 -38.87
C PRO A 389 12.44 -41.04 -40.05
N THR A 390 11.26 -40.52 -40.42
CA THR A 390 10.68 -40.75 -41.76
C THR A 390 9.93 -39.53 -42.31
N SER A 391 9.98 -39.44 -43.62
CA SER A 391 9.60 -38.39 -44.56
C SER A 391 8.20 -38.58 -45.20
N HIS A 392 7.44 -37.49 -45.38
CA HIS A 392 6.52 -37.04 -46.48
C HIS A 392 5.84 -38.02 -47.50
N PRO A 393 4.84 -37.62 -48.35
CA PRO A 393 3.60 -36.81 -48.23
C PRO A 393 2.36 -37.50 -48.96
N PRO A 394 1.40 -36.83 -49.67
CA PRO A 394 0.00 -36.60 -49.28
C PRO A 394 -1.11 -37.24 -50.18
N SER A 395 -2.38 -37.18 -49.76
CA SER A 395 -3.60 -37.32 -50.62
C SER A 395 -4.83 -36.89 -49.79
N THR A 396 -5.53 -35.79 -50.10
CA THR A 396 -6.69 -35.60 -51.01
C THR A 396 -8.01 -36.27 -50.60
N LEU A 397 -9.09 -35.47 -50.66
CA LEU A 397 -10.54 -35.79 -50.62
C LEU A 397 -11.11 -36.03 -49.21
N SER A 398 -12.30 -35.58 -48.80
CA SER A 398 -13.37 -34.80 -49.42
C SER A 398 -14.38 -34.41 -48.31
N CYS A 399 -14.97 -33.23 -48.43
CA CYS A 399 -16.23 -32.77 -47.81
C CYS A 399 -17.40 -33.78 -47.97
N PRO A 400 -18.51 -33.74 -47.18
CA PRO A 400 -19.33 -32.52 -47.06
C PRO A 400 -20.13 -32.22 -45.77
N ALA A 401 -20.59 -30.96 -45.78
CA ALA A 401 -21.90 -30.44 -45.37
C ALA A 401 -22.17 -29.95 -43.92
N PHE A 402 -22.31 -28.61 -43.86
CA PHE A 402 -23.42 -27.83 -43.30
C PHE A 402 -23.91 -28.08 -41.87
N VAL A 403 -23.72 -27.07 -41.00
CA VAL A 403 -24.81 -26.40 -40.26
C VAL A 403 -24.52 -24.91 -40.15
N THR A 404 -25.39 -24.10 -40.75
CA THR A 404 -25.44 -22.64 -40.67
C THR A 404 -26.28 -22.24 -39.44
N ILE A 405 -25.75 -21.42 -38.54
CA ILE A 405 -26.55 -20.74 -37.50
C ILE A 405 -26.61 -19.26 -37.85
N ALA A 406 -27.82 -18.79 -38.12
CA ALA A 406 -28.15 -17.42 -38.49
C ALA A 406 -28.02 -16.48 -37.27
N THR A 407 -27.32 -15.37 -37.46
CA THR A 407 -27.31 -14.21 -36.56
C THR A 407 -28.45 -13.26 -36.95
N TYR A 408 -29.41 -13.04 -36.05
CA TYR A 408 -30.40 -11.97 -36.19
C TYR A 408 -29.75 -10.62 -35.89
N SER A 409 -29.71 -9.75 -36.90
CA SER A 409 -29.34 -8.34 -36.81
C SER A 409 -30.62 -7.52 -36.87
N THR A 410 -30.99 -6.84 -35.78
CA THR A 410 -32.11 -5.90 -35.73
C THR A 410 -31.57 -4.48 -35.90
N GLN A 411 -31.86 -3.86 -37.04
CA GLN A 411 -31.69 -2.42 -37.26
C GLN A 411 -32.79 -1.63 -36.52
N PRO A 412 -32.49 -0.48 -35.91
CA PRO A 412 -33.52 0.46 -35.48
C PRO A 412 -33.90 1.41 -36.63
N THR A 413 -35.20 1.43 -36.93
CA THR A 413 -35.83 2.40 -37.82
C THR A 413 -36.01 3.75 -37.11
N ASN A 414 -35.65 4.79 -37.84
CA ASN A 414 -35.89 6.20 -37.53
C ASN A 414 -37.35 6.55 -37.88
N PRO A 415 -38.06 7.39 -37.12
CA PRO A 415 -39.11 8.21 -37.70
C PRO A 415 -38.82 9.71 -37.55
N LEU A 416 -38.74 10.37 -38.69
CA LEU A 416 -38.96 11.81 -38.86
C LEU A 416 -40.46 12.08 -39.07
N ARG A 417 -40.86 13.32 -38.72
CA ARG A 417 -42.15 14.05 -38.87
C ARG A 417 -42.87 14.23 -37.52
N ALA A 418 -43.37 15.40 -37.16
CA ALA A 418 -43.53 16.70 -37.84
C ALA A 418 -43.39 17.84 -36.82
#